data_AF-A0A3B8SJT8-F1
#
_entry.id   AF-A0A3B8SJT8-F1
#
_cell.length_a   1.000
_cell.length_b   1.000
_cell.length_c   1.000
_cell.angle_alpha   90.00
_cell.angle_beta   90.00
_cell.angle_gamma   90.00
#
_symmetry.space_group_name_H-M   'P 1'
#
loop_
_entity.id
_entity.type
_entity.pdbx_description
1 polymer ?
#
loop_
_entity_poly.entity_id
_entity_poly.type
_entity_poly.pdbx_seq_one_letter_code
_entity_poly.pdbx_strand_id
1 'polypeptide(L)' 'MKNKKMTYDVDEQPPLGKWIVLAIQHVFAMFGATILVPILVNSAAGETVLTIPVALVASGIGTLIYILC' A
#
# COMPACT_ATOMS: atom_id res chain seq x y z
N MET A 1 24.66 18.40 9.07
CA MET A 1 23.68 17.46 8.46
C MET A 1 22.29 17.98 8.77
N LYS A 2 21.54 18.45 7.77
CA LYS A 2 20.20 19.03 7.98
C LYS A 2 19.29 17.94 8.56
N ASN A 3 18.91 18.11 9.82
CA ASN A 3 18.02 17.24 10.56
C ASN A 3 16.68 17.22 9.81
N LYS A 4 16.40 16.16 9.05
CA LYS A 4 15.14 15.98 8.34
C LYS A 4 14.08 15.69 9.39
N LYS A 5 13.59 16.75 10.04
CA LYS A 5 12.43 16.67 10.95
C LYS A 5 11.29 16.08 10.14
N MET A 6 10.92 14.84 10.42
CA MET A 6 9.65 14.31 9.93
C MET A 6 8.56 15.24 10.47
N THR A 7 7.65 15.68 9.59
CA THR A 7 6.63 16.67 9.96
C THR A 7 5.53 16.08 10.84
N TYR A 8 5.47 14.75 10.90
CA TYR A 8 4.62 13.94 11.76
C TYR A 8 5.46 12.75 12.23
N ASP A 9 5.49 12.51 13.53
CA ASP A 9 6.06 11.29 14.12
C ASP A 9 5.06 10.12 14.01
N VAL A 10 5.46 8.89 14.37
CA VAL A 10 4.63 7.68 14.23
C VAL A 10 3.37 7.75 15.11
N ASP A 11 3.45 8.43 16.25
CA ASP A 11 2.37 8.64 17.20
C ASP A 11 1.51 9.90 16.92
N GLU A 12 1.92 10.77 15.99
CA GLU A 12 1.19 12.01 15.71
C GLU A 12 0.14 11.80 14.61
N GLN A 13 -1.14 11.89 14.96
CA GLN A 13 -2.21 11.92 13.96
C GLN A 13 -2.31 13.30 13.31
N PRO A 14 -2.00 13.44 12.01
CA PRO A 14 -2.24 14.68 11.29
C PRO A 14 -3.74 15.00 11.24
N PRO A 15 -4.11 16.28 11.01
CA PRO A 15 -5.51 16.66 10.84
C PRO A 15 -6.18 15.81 9.74
N LEU A 16 -7.44 15.41 9.97
CA LEU A 16 -8.19 14.43 9.15
C LEU A 16 -8.04 14.62 7.64
N GLY A 17 -8.06 15.86 7.14
CA GLY A 17 -7.87 16.15 5.72
C GLY A 17 -6.49 15.78 5.17
N LYS A 18 -5.42 16.03 5.93
CA LYS A 18 -4.06 15.61 5.54
C LYS A 18 -3.87 14.10 5.66
N TRP A 19 -4.49 13.47 6.66
CA TRP A 19 -4.41 12.02 6.86
C TRP A 19 -4.94 11.26 5.64
N ILE A 20 -6.10 11.65 5.12
CA ILE A 20 -6.68 11.03 3.92
C ILE A 20 -5.79 11.23 2.70
N VAL A 21 -5.27 12.45 2.48
CA VAL A 21 -4.39 12.74 1.34
C VAL A 21 -3.09 11.91 1.39
N LEU A 22 -2.48 11.78 2.57
CA LEU A 22 -1.28 10.97 2.78
C LEU A 22 -1.57 9.48 2.60
N ALA A 23 -2.71 8.98 3.09
CA ALA A 23 -3.13 7.59 2.89
C ALA A 23 -3.34 7.26 1.40
N ILE A 24 -4.00 8.16 0.67
CA ILE A 24 -4.19 8.01 -0.78
C ILE A 24 -2.84 8.02 -1.52
N GLN A 25 -1.93 8.93 -1.16
CA GLN A 25 -0.57 8.95 -1.74
C GLN A 25 0.17 7.64 -1.49
N HIS A 26 0.03 7.05 -0.29
CA HIS A 26 0.63 5.76 0.03
C HIS A 26 0.05 4.61 -0.80
N VAL A 27 -1.28 4.58 -0.97
CA VAL A 27 -1.95 3.57 -1.81
C VAL A 27 -1.45 3.66 -3.26
N PHE A 28 -1.36 4.87 -3.83
CA PHE A 28 -0.80 5.05 -5.18
C PHE A 28 0.67 4.66 -5.28
N ALA A 29 1.46 4.88 -4.24
CA ALA A 29 2.88 4.50 -4.21
C ALA A 29 3.06 2.96 -4.19
N MET A 30 2.25 2.23 -3.42
CA MET A 30 2.30 0.76 -3.39
C MET A 30 1.65 0.10 -4.61
N PHE A 31 0.67 0.75 -5.24
CA PHE A 31 -0.14 0.22 -6.35
C PHE A 31 0.67 -0.42 -7.48
N GLY A 32 1.79 0.20 -7.87
CA GLY A 32 2.62 -0.29 -8.98
C GLY A 32 3.19 -1.69 -8.71
N ALA A 33 3.72 -1.94 -7.51
CA ALA A 33 4.27 -3.23 -7.14
C ALA A 33 3.18 -4.29 -6.97
N THR A 34 2.06 -3.93 -6.34
CA THR A 34 0.93 -4.84 -6.07
C THR A 34 0.20 -5.28 -7.35
N ILE A 35 0.31 -4.50 -8.43
CA ILE A 35 -0.26 -4.84 -9.75
C ILE A 35 0.75 -5.58 -10.64
N LEU A 36 2.02 -5.21 -10.57
CA LEU A 36 3.07 -5.84 -11.36
C LEU A 36 3.19 -7.34 -11.05
N VAL A 37 3.08 -7.73 -9.77
CA VAL A 37 3.18 -9.14 -9.35
C VAL A 37 2.11 -10.02 -10.00
N PRO A 38 0.79 -9.72 -9.89
CA PRO A 38 -0.24 -10.45 -10.62
C PRO A 38 0.02 -10.49 -12.14
N ILE A 39 0.42 -9.38 -12.76
CA ILE A 39 0.65 -9.34 -14.21
C ILE A 39 1.78 -10.30 -14.60
N LEU A 40 2.90 -10.26 -13.88
CA LEU A 40 4.03 -11.17 -14.10
C LEU A 40 3.65 -12.63 -13.88
N VAL A 41 2.92 -12.93 -12.81
CA VAL A 41 2.51 -14.30 -12.49
C VAL A 41 1.51 -14.85 -13.51
N ASN A 42 0.50 -14.08 -13.92
CA ASN A 42 -0.43 -14.50 -14.97
C ASN A 42 0.29 -14.68 -16.32
N SER A 43 1.24 -13.80 -16.65
CA SER A 43 2.03 -13.92 -17.89
C SER A 43 2.97 -15.12 -17.87
N ALA A 44 3.52 -15.50 -16.70
CA ALA A 44 4.40 -16.66 -16.55
C ALA A 44 3.63 -17.98 -16.48
N ALA A 45 2.43 -17.97 -15.89
CA ALA A 45 1.60 -19.16 -15.71
C ALA A 45 0.74 -19.50 -16.95
N GLY A 46 0.54 -18.55 -17.87
CA GLY A 46 -0.25 -18.76 -19.09
C GLY A 46 -1.77 -18.84 -18.86
N GLU A 47 -2.22 -18.76 -17.61
CA GLU A 47 -3.62 -18.72 -17.19
C GLU A 47 -3.82 -17.67 -16.09
N THR A 48 -5.08 -17.26 -15.88
CA THR A 48 -5.43 -16.31 -14.82
C THR A 48 -5.35 -16.96 -13.43
N VAL A 49 -4.17 -16.91 -12.81
CA VAL A 49 -3.89 -17.42 -11.45
C VAL A 49 -4.27 -16.40 -10.37
N LEU A 50 -3.99 -15.12 -10.59
CA LEU A 50 -4.16 -14.09 -9.56
C LEU A 50 -4.77 -12.81 -10.15
N THR A 51 -5.95 -12.40 -9.67
CA THR A 51 -6.56 -11.16 -10.14
C THR A 51 -6.01 -9.97 -9.34
N ILE A 52 -5.74 -8.87 -10.06
CA ILE A 52 -5.31 -7.58 -9.48
C ILE A 52 -6.19 -7.13 -8.30
N PRO A 53 -7.55 -7.12 -8.40
CA PRO A 53 -8.38 -6.69 -7.27
C PRO A 53 -8.25 -7.61 -6.05
N VAL A 54 -8.10 -8.92 -6.23
CA VAL A 54 -7.90 -9.84 -5.11
C VAL A 54 -6.55 -9.59 -4.44
N ALA A 55 -5.48 -9.36 -5.21
CA ALA A 55 -4.17 -9.03 -4.68
C ALA A 55 -4.18 -7.71 -3.89
N LEU A 56 -4.88 -6.69 -4.39
CA LEU A 56 -5.05 -5.39 -3.71
C LEU A 56 -5.82 -5.53 -2.39
N VAL A 57 -6.94 -6.25 -2.40
CA VAL A 57 -7.76 -6.47 -1.20
C VAL A 57 -6.99 -7.30 -0.17
N ALA A 58 -6.34 -8.38 -0.58
CA ALA A 58 -5.53 -9.22 0.30
C ALA A 58 -4.35 -8.45 0.91
N SER A 59 -3.66 -7.62 0.12
CA SER A 59 -2.59 -6.74 0.61
C SER A 59 -3.11 -5.72 1.62
N GLY A 60 -4.28 -5.12 1.38
CA GLY A 60 -4.90 -4.16 2.30
C GLY A 60 -5.31 -4.80 3.63
N ILE A 61 -5.92 -5.99 3.57
CA ILE A 61 -6.29 -6.76 4.77
C ILE A 61 -5.04 -7.18 5.54
N GLY A 62 -3.99 -7.63 4.85
CA GLY A 62 -2.71 -7.98 5.46
C GLY A 62 -2.10 -6.81 6.25
N THR A 63 -2.12 -5.60 5.69
CA THR A 63 -1.65 -4.40 6.39
C THR A 63 -2.51 -4.05 7.60
N LEU A 64 -3.84 -4.21 7.53
CA LEU A 64 -4.73 -4.02 8.67
C LEU A 64 -4.44 -5.01 9.81
N ILE A 65 -4.24 -6.29 9.47
CA ILE A 65 -3.87 -7.33 10.45
C ILE A 65 -2.51 -7.01 11.07
N TYR A 66 -1.52 -6.58 10.26
CA TYR A 66 -0.19 -6.21 10.73
C TYR A 66 -0.19 -5.00 11.68
N ILE A 67 -1.14 -4.09 11.55
CA ILE A 67 -1.29 -2.95 12.48
C ILE A 67 -2.02 -3.39 13.76
N LEU A 68 -2.89 -4.41 13.69
CA LEU A 68 -3.70 -4.90 14.81
C LEU A 68 -2.99 -5.95 15.70
N CYS A 69 -2.06 -6.72 15.15
CA CYS A 69 -1.27 -7.75 15.85
C CYS A 69 0.18 -7.30 16.02
#